data_AF-A0A651H7L8-F1
#
_entry.id   AF-A0A651H7L8-F1
#
_cell.length_a   1.000
_cell.length_b   1.000
_cell.length_c   1.000
_cell.angle_alpha   90.00
_cell.angle_beta   90.00
_cell.angle_gamma   90.00
#
_symmetry.space_group_name_H-M   'P 1'
#
loop_
_entity.id
_entity.type
_entity.pdbx_description
1 polymer ?
#
loop_
_entity_poly.entity_id
_entity_poly.type
_entity_poly.pdbx_seq_one_letter_code
_entity_poly.pdbx_strand_id
1 'polypeptide(L)'
;MILKSYLQSVNRQLALRTRNLPVVPPRGASEPLPPVITLSRQSGAGARSVARELLGLLEEKPGAAGWIIFDEMVAASMLGGELPGDHEEMRDYLEEAQVNDFQAYLGELFGLHPPIQDLFEKTRHAIEKLAEKGRVIFVGRGATQVVGRRPGAFHFRLVADDATRRQRLAEFYHLGPKDAEAYLKRKDTQRADYLKRYFEADPADTAPYHAVLNTGLLTTRQAAEMIAGVVRGAKQVK
;
A
#
# COMPACT_ATOMS: atom_id res chain seq x y z
N MET A 1 29.36 13.13 -6.81
CA MET A 1 29.27 14.41 -6.05
C MET A 1 27.82 14.83 -5.80
N ILE A 2 26.92 14.74 -6.80
CA ILE A 2 25.48 15.09 -6.72
C ILE A 2 24.67 14.21 -5.74
N LEU A 3 25.01 12.91 -5.64
CA LEU A 3 24.31 11.96 -4.76
C LEU A 3 24.51 12.27 -3.26
N LYS A 4 25.71 12.72 -2.86
CA LYS A 4 26.00 13.09 -1.46
C LYS A 4 25.27 14.38 -1.06
N SER A 5 25.19 15.36 -1.96
CA SER A 5 24.48 16.62 -1.69
C SER A 5 22.97 16.43 -1.63
N TYR A 6 22.41 15.53 -2.46
CA TYR A 6 20.99 15.16 -2.41
C TYR A 6 20.64 14.44 -1.09
N LEU A 7 21.41 13.41 -0.71
CA LEU A 7 21.22 12.68 0.55
C LEU A 7 21.37 13.59 1.78
N GLN A 8 22.32 14.53 1.76
CA GLN A 8 22.47 15.51 2.83
C GLN A 8 21.33 16.53 2.90
N SER A 9 20.70 16.88 1.78
CA SER A 9 19.52 17.77 1.78
C SER A 9 18.29 17.06 2.33
N VAL A 10 18.08 15.80 1.94
CA VAL A 10 16.96 14.97 2.43
C VAL A 10 17.10 14.70 3.93
N ASN A 11 18.29 14.28 4.39
CA ASN A 11 18.53 14.04 5.82
C ASN A 11 18.36 15.30 6.68
N ARG A 12 18.70 16.48 6.15
CA ARG A 12 18.55 17.75 6.86
C ARG A 12 17.09 18.20 6.94
N GLN A 13 16.27 17.89 5.93
CA GLN A 13 14.82 18.12 5.96
C GLN A 13 14.11 17.12 6.89
N LEU A 14 14.56 15.86 6.93
CA LEU A 14 14.06 14.82 7.83
C LEU A 14 14.36 15.13 9.31
N ALA A 15 15.59 15.55 9.63
CA ALA A 15 16.00 15.93 10.99
C ALA A 15 15.28 17.17 11.54
N LEU A 16 14.70 18.01 10.67
CA LEU A 16 13.90 19.16 11.06
C LEU A 16 12.42 18.80 11.31
N ARG A 17 11.93 17.67 10.80
CA ARG A 17 10.56 17.16 11.00
C ARG A 17 10.41 16.28 12.25
N THR A 18 11.46 15.58 12.65
CA THR A 18 11.43 14.67 13.82
C THR A 18 11.43 15.37 15.18
N ARG A 19 11.69 16.69 15.25
CA ARG A 19 11.79 17.39 16.54
C ARG A 19 10.46 17.80 17.20
N ASN A 20 9.32 17.63 16.53
CA ASN A 20 8.00 17.98 17.09
C ASN A 20 6.90 17.06 16.54
N LEU A 21 6.97 15.76 16.82
CA LEU A 21 5.84 14.86 16.57
C LEU A 21 4.89 14.85 17.78
N PRO A 22 3.59 15.09 17.58
CA PRO A 22 2.62 15.04 18.67
C PRO A 22 2.46 13.59 19.15
N VAL A 23 2.68 13.38 20.45
CA VAL A 23 2.32 12.14 21.15
C VAL A 23 0.81 11.95 21.05
N VAL A 24 0.36 10.85 20.46
CA VAL A 24 -1.07 10.51 20.37
C VAL A 24 -1.53 9.99 21.74
N PRO A 25 -2.50 10.64 22.41
CA PRO A 25 -2.96 10.21 23.73
C PRO A 25 -3.66 8.84 23.69
N PRO A 26 -3.68 8.10 24.81
CA PRO A 26 -4.39 6.81 24.90
C PRO A 26 -5.90 7.00 24.68
N ARG A 27 -6.49 6.15 23.82
CA ARG A 27 -7.90 6.24 23.39
C ARG A 27 -8.88 5.84 24.50
N GLY A 28 -9.98 6.60 24.61
CA GLY A 28 -11.16 6.21 25.37
C GLY A 28 -12.02 5.18 24.60
N ALA A 29 -12.78 4.35 25.33
CA ALA A 29 -13.56 3.23 24.79
C ALA A 29 -14.70 3.61 23.81
N SER A 30 -14.95 4.89 23.58
CA SER A 30 -16.01 5.42 22.70
C SER A 30 -15.48 6.14 21.45
N GLU A 31 -14.15 6.21 21.26
CA GLU A 31 -13.60 6.84 20.07
C GLU A 31 -13.68 5.91 18.84
N PRO A 32 -14.12 6.42 17.69
CA PRO A 32 -14.16 5.66 16.46
C PRO A 32 -12.80 5.09 16.09
N LEU A 33 -12.77 3.82 15.69
CA LEU A 33 -11.53 3.19 15.22
C LEU A 33 -10.95 3.99 14.04
N PRO A 34 -9.65 4.32 14.06
CA PRO A 34 -9.02 4.99 12.95
C PRO A 34 -9.14 4.16 11.68
N PRO A 35 -9.31 4.85 10.54
CA PRO A 35 -9.60 4.22 9.26
C PRO A 35 -8.46 3.30 8.82
N VAL A 36 -8.84 2.18 8.21
CA VAL A 36 -7.94 1.28 7.48
C VAL A 36 -8.38 1.31 6.03
N ILE A 37 -7.49 1.61 5.11
CA ILE A 37 -7.81 1.68 3.68
C ILE A 37 -7.08 0.55 2.98
N THR A 38 -7.78 -0.20 2.11
CA THR A 38 -7.12 -1.22 1.27
C THR A 38 -7.33 -0.90 -0.21
N LEU A 39 -6.26 -0.91 -0.98
CA LEU A 39 -6.25 -0.75 -2.44
C LEU A 39 -5.89 -2.08 -3.10
N SER A 40 -6.91 -2.86 -3.45
CA SER A 40 -6.79 -3.95 -4.41
C SER A 40 -6.62 -3.39 -5.82
N ARG A 41 -6.01 -4.15 -6.73
CA ARG A 41 -5.63 -3.62 -8.05
C ARG A 41 -5.37 -4.69 -9.11
N GLN A 42 -5.66 -4.32 -10.35
CA GLN A 42 -5.01 -4.92 -11.51
C GLN A 42 -3.56 -4.40 -11.65
N SER A 43 -2.69 -5.19 -12.28
CA SER A 43 -1.32 -4.76 -12.59
C SER A 43 -1.34 -3.56 -13.54
N GLY A 44 -0.55 -2.52 -13.24
CA GLY A 44 -0.53 -1.29 -14.06
C GLY A 44 -1.68 -0.30 -13.78
N ALA A 45 -2.58 -0.57 -12.83
CA ALA A 45 -3.71 0.33 -12.52
C ALA A 45 -3.34 1.57 -11.66
N GLY A 46 -2.07 1.78 -11.33
CA GLY A 46 -1.60 3.01 -10.65
C GLY A 46 -1.76 3.05 -9.13
N ALA A 47 -2.00 1.90 -8.47
CA ALA A 47 -2.35 1.86 -7.04
C ALA A 47 -1.35 2.51 -6.09
N ARG A 48 -0.04 2.36 -6.31
CA ARG A 48 1.00 3.01 -5.48
C ARG A 48 0.94 4.53 -5.59
N SER A 49 0.79 5.06 -6.80
CA SER A 49 0.69 6.50 -7.03
C SER A 49 -0.59 7.07 -6.41
N VAL A 50 -1.71 6.37 -6.54
CA VAL A 50 -2.97 6.73 -5.85
C VAL A 50 -2.79 6.70 -4.33
N ALA A 51 -2.10 5.70 -3.77
CA ALA A 51 -1.85 5.63 -2.32
C ALA A 51 -1.04 6.83 -1.81
N ARG A 52 -0.02 7.27 -2.56
CA ARG A 52 0.80 8.45 -2.19
C ARG A 52 0.01 9.75 -2.24
N GLU A 53 -0.79 9.96 -3.28
CA GLU A 53 -1.69 11.12 -3.38
C GLU A 53 -2.73 11.11 -2.25
N LEU A 54 -3.28 9.93 -1.94
CA LEU A 54 -4.24 9.73 -0.87
C LEU A 54 -3.63 10.02 0.50
N LEU A 55 -2.39 9.58 0.75
CA LEU A 55 -1.66 9.90 1.98
C LEU A 55 -1.55 11.42 2.17
N GLY A 56 -1.12 12.14 1.13
CA GLY A 56 -1.01 13.60 1.17
C GLY A 56 -2.34 14.29 1.47
N LEU A 57 -3.44 13.78 0.92
CA LEU A 57 -4.79 14.26 1.23
C LEU A 57 -5.19 13.98 2.69
N LEU A 58 -4.90 12.79 3.21
CA LEU A 58 -5.31 12.39 4.55
C LEU A 58 -4.55 13.15 5.64
N GLU A 59 -3.29 13.49 5.39
CA GLU A 59 -2.41 14.19 6.34
C GLU A 59 -2.40 15.72 6.19
N GLU A 60 -3.21 16.27 5.27
CA GLU A 60 -3.27 17.72 5.00
C GLU A 60 -3.67 18.55 6.24
N LYS A 61 -4.48 17.98 7.15
CA LYS A 61 -4.95 18.66 8.36
C LYS A 61 -3.97 18.50 9.52
N PRO A 62 -3.72 19.55 10.31
CA PRO A 62 -2.94 19.44 11.55
C PRO A 62 -3.49 18.33 12.47
N GLY A 63 -2.60 17.46 12.95
CA GLY A 63 -2.95 16.33 13.81
C GLY A 63 -3.46 15.06 13.08
N ALA A 64 -3.59 15.10 11.74
CA ALA A 64 -3.98 13.94 10.94
C ALA A 64 -2.78 13.06 10.51
N ALA A 65 -1.55 13.47 10.84
CA ALA A 65 -0.32 12.76 10.53
C ALA A 65 -0.22 11.38 11.22
N GLY A 66 0.69 10.56 10.71
CA GLY A 66 1.00 9.24 11.23
C GLY A 66 0.32 8.12 10.44
N TRP A 67 0.08 8.33 9.14
CA TRP A 67 -0.39 7.27 8.26
C TRP A 67 0.77 6.44 7.70
N ILE A 68 0.53 5.14 7.52
CA ILE A 68 1.49 4.21 6.90
C ILE A 68 0.97 3.74 5.53
N ILE A 69 1.83 3.71 4.51
CA ILE A 69 1.57 2.94 3.28
C ILE A 69 2.29 1.60 3.41
N PHE A 70 1.52 0.51 3.37
CA PHE A 70 2.05 -0.84 3.39
C PHE A 70 1.79 -1.50 2.04
N ASP A 71 2.85 -1.82 1.29
CA ASP A 71 2.74 -2.42 -0.04
C ASP A 71 3.61 -3.66 -0.23
N GLU A 72 3.71 -4.11 -1.48
CA GLU A 72 4.48 -5.31 -1.85
C GLU A 72 5.99 -5.18 -1.62
N MET A 73 6.56 -3.97 -1.66
CA MET A 73 7.99 -3.73 -1.39
C MET A 73 8.26 -3.72 0.11
N VAL A 74 7.38 -3.07 0.87
CA VAL A 74 7.38 -3.12 2.33
C VAL A 74 7.29 -4.57 2.83
N ALA A 75 6.34 -5.35 2.30
CA ALA A 75 6.22 -6.75 2.67
C ALA A 75 7.49 -7.57 2.32
N ALA A 76 8.18 -7.22 1.23
CA ALA A 76 9.40 -7.92 0.84
C ALA A 76 10.59 -7.59 1.75
N SER A 77 10.69 -6.36 2.28
CA SER A 77 11.77 -6.00 3.23
C SER A 77 11.67 -6.76 4.55
N MET A 78 10.47 -7.21 4.92
CA MET A 78 10.19 -8.01 6.12
C MET A 78 10.81 -9.42 6.08
N LEU A 79 11.35 -9.84 4.94
CA LEU A 79 12.07 -11.11 4.83
C LEU A 79 13.45 -11.08 5.49
N GLY A 80 14.01 -9.88 5.72
CA GLY A 80 15.36 -9.69 6.25
C GLY A 80 15.45 -9.49 7.77
N GLY A 81 14.34 -9.41 8.51
CA GLY A 81 14.37 -9.09 9.95
C GLY A 81 13.04 -9.25 10.68
N GLU A 82 13.07 -9.09 12.00
CA GLU A 82 11.87 -9.10 12.85
C GLU A 82 11.02 -7.84 12.66
N LEU A 83 9.70 -7.98 12.79
CA LEU A 83 8.76 -6.87 12.68
C LEU A 83 8.82 -6.03 13.96
N PRO A 84 8.91 -4.69 13.84
CA PRO A 84 8.71 -3.80 14.96
C PRO A 84 7.39 -4.06 15.70
N GLY A 85 7.42 -3.87 17.03
CA GLY A 85 6.35 -4.28 17.93
C GLY A 85 5.14 -3.34 17.89
N ASP A 86 5.39 -2.07 17.59
CA ASP A 86 4.38 -1.03 17.55
C ASP A 86 4.37 -0.20 16.25
N HIS A 87 3.37 0.67 16.15
CA HIS A 87 3.08 1.43 14.94
C HIS A 87 4.12 2.53 14.66
N GLU A 88 4.75 3.07 15.69
CA GLU A 88 5.73 4.15 15.55
C GLU A 88 7.06 3.58 15.07
N GLU A 89 7.54 2.51 15.71
CA GLU A 89 8.72 1.80 15.25
C GLU A 89 8.54 1.25 13.81
N MET A 90 7.34 0.80 13.47
CA MET A 90 7.04 0.37 12.09
C MET A 90 7.13 1.55 11.12
N ARG A 91 6.61 2.73 11.46
CA ARG A 91 6.72 3.91 10.58
C ARG A 91 8.19 4.23 10.32
N ASP A 92 8.99 4.30 11.38
CA ASP A 92 10.40 4.67 11.29
C ASP A 92 11.20 3.61 10.48
N TYR A 93 10.93 2.31 10.70
CA TYR A 93 11.50 1.23 9.90
C TYR A 93 11.17 1.36 8.41
N LEU A 94 9.91 1.72 8.06
CA LEU A 94 9.49 1.87 6.66
C LEU A 94 10.03 3.13 6.00
N GLU A 95 10.26 4.20 6.75
CA GLU A 95 10.96 5.39 6.25
C GLU A 95 12.43 5.06 5.91
N GLU A 96 13.11 4.28 6.74
CA GLU A 96 14.47 3.81 6.49
C GLU A 96 14.53 2.77 5.34
N ALA A 97 13.57 1.84 5.29
CA ALA A 97 13.53 0.80 4.26
C ALA A 97 13.26 1.36 2.86
N GLN A 98 12.50 2.46 2.73
CA GLN A 98 12.27 3.17 1.46
C GLN A 98 13.58 3.70 0.83
N VAL A 99 14.67 3.82 1.60
CA VAL A 99 15.99 4.22 1.08
C VAL A 99 16.74 3.02 0.45
N ASN A 100 16.38 1.78 0.79
CA ASN A 100 17.08 0.55 0.37
C ASN A 100 16.31 -0.27 -0.70
N ASP A 101 15.38 0.38 -1.40
CA ASP A 101 14.40 -0.12 -2.39
C ASP A 101 14.94 -1.05 -3.51
N PHE A 102 16.27 -1.13 -3.64
CA PHE A 102 16.97 -1.88 -4.66
C PHE A 102 17.00 -3.40 -4.41
N GLN A 103 17.13 -3.85 -3.16
CA GLN A 103 17.33 -5.29 -2.87
C GLN A 103 16.04 -6.12 -3.01
N ALA A 104 14.90 -5.58 -2.59
CA ALA A 104 13.59 -6.23 -2.75
C ALA A 104 13.19 -6.35 -4.24
N TYR A 105 13.51 -5.33 -5.03
CA TYR A 105 13.32 -5.33 -6.48
C TYR A 105 14.17 -6.40 -7.17
N LEU A 106 15.44 -6.57 -6.75
CA LEU A 106 16.31 -7.64 -7.28
C LEU A 106 15.79 -9.04 -6.93
N GLY A 107 15.29 -9.27 -5.71
CA GLY A 107 14.69 -10.56 -5.34
C GLY A 107 13.50 -10.95 -6.23
N GLU A 108 12.66 -9.97 -6.58
CA GLU A 108 11.53 -10.14 -7.50
C GLU A 108 11.98 -10.37 -8.96
N LEU A 109 13.07 -9.73 -9.39
CA LEU A 109 13.65 -9.85 -10.72
C LEU A 109 14.36 -11.20 -10.93
N PHE A 110 15.00 -11.73 -9.88
CA PHE A 110 15.84 -12.94 -9.93
C PHE A 110 15.13 -14.21 -9.43
N GLY A 111 13.86 -14.15 -9.05
CA GLY A 111 13.10 -15.33 -8.60
C GLY A 111 13.68 -15.99 -7.34
N LEU A 112 14.51 -15.26 -6.58
CA LEU A 112 15.09 -15.69 -5.32
C LEU A 112 14.01 -15.52 -4.24
N HIS A 113 13.06 -16.44 -4.21
CA HIS A 113 12.03 -16.48 -3.19
C HIS A 113 12.52 -17.30 -1.99
N PRO A 114 12.58 -16.73 -0.77
CA PRO A 114 12.40 -17.54 0.44
C PRO A 114 11.04 -18.26 0.37
N PRO A 115 10.79 -19.29 1.20
CA PRO A 115 9.55 -20.07 1.12
C PRO A 115 8.32 -19.16 1.14
N ILE A 116 7.53 -19.17 0.07
CA ILE A 116 6.38 -18.25 -0.14
C ILE A 116 5.41 -18.27 1.04
N GLN A 117 5.33 -19.40 1.76
CA GLN A 117 4.52 -19.56 2.97
C GLN A 117 4.97 -18.66 4.12
N ASP A 118 6.28 -18.52 4.35
CA ASP A 118 6.82 -17.70 5.45
C ASP A 118 6.58 -16.21 5.18
N LEU A 119 6.70 -15.78 3.92
CA LEU A 119 6.32 -14.42 3.51
C LEU A 119 4.83 -14.16 3.70
N PHE A 120 3.98 -15.13 3.36
CA PHE A 120 2.53 -14.98 3.48
C PHE A 120 2.11 -14.78 4.94
N GLU A 121 2.53 -15.65 5.86
CA GLU A 121 2.15 -15.56 7.26
C GLU A 121 2.70 -14.29 7.92
N LYS A 122 3.96 -13.93 7.64
CA LYS A 122 4.54 -12.65 8.12
C LYS A 122 3.78 -11.44 7.60
N THR A 123 3.42 -11.44 6.32
CA THR A 123 2.65 -10.35 5.70
C THR A 123 1.26 -10.26 6.30
N ARG A 124 0.58 -11.40 6.50
CA ARG A 124 -0.74 -11.47 7.12
C ARG A 124 -0.71 -10.89 8.53
N HIS A 125 0.23 -11.36 9.35
CA HIS A 125 0.41 -10.90 10.73
C HIS A 125 0.71 -9.39 10.80
N ALA A 126 1.55 -8.87 9.90
CA ALA A 126 1.82 -7.45 9.80
C ALA A 126 0.57 -6.64 9.43
N ILE A 127 -0.24 -7.13 8.49
CA ILE A 127 -1.51 -6.50 8.12
C ILE A 127 -2.47 -6.47 9.31
N GLU A 128 -2.62 -7.58 10.03
CA GLU A 128 -3.48 -7.67 11.22
C GLU A 128 -3.05 -6.65 12.29
N LYS A 129 -1.77 -6.63 12.67
CA LYS A 129 -1.22 -5.67 13.64
C LYS A 129 -1.40 -4.20 13.23
N LEU A 130 -1.12 -3.87 11.97
CA LEU A 130 -1.27 -2.50 11.49
C LEU A 130 -2.74 -2.09 11.41
N ALA A 131 -3.63 -3.02 11.06
CA ALA A 131 -5.07 -2.77 11.03
C ALA A 131 -5.65 -2.50 12.42
N GLU A 132 -5.15 -3.13 13.49
CA GLU A 132 -5.59 -2.85 14.88
C GLU A 132 -5.39 -1.37 15.26
N LYS A 133 -4.28 -0.78 14.82
CA LYS A 133 -3.94 0.63 15.10
C LYS A 133 -4.74 1.58 14.22
N GLY A 134 -4.90 1.24 12.93
CA GLY A 134 -5.52 2.07 11.90
C GLY A 134 -4.58 3.17 11.40
N ARG A 135 -5.08 4.12 10.60
CA ARG A 135 -4.26 5.06 9.83
C ARG A 135 -3.26 4.35 8.91
N VAL A 136 -3.73 3.36 8.17
CA VAL A 136 -2.90 2.61 7.23
C VAL A 136 -3.59 2.46 5.88
N ILE A 137 -2.81 2.61 4.81
CA ILE A 137 -3.19 2.33 3.42
C ILE A 137 -2.45 1.07 2.98
N PHE A 138 -3.16 -0.05 2.93
CA PHE A 138 -2.63 -1.29 2.38
C PHE A 138 -2.77 -1.31 0.87
N VAL A 139 -1.70 -1.67 0.16
CA VAL A 139 -1.69 -1.80 -1.29
C VAL A 139 -1.45 -3.28 -1.62
N GLY A 140 -2.54 -4.03 -1.79
CA GLY A 140 -2.55 -5.44 -2.24
C GLY A 140 -2.26 -6.45 -1.14
N ARG A 141 -1.47 -7.49 -1.47
CA ARG A 141 -1.10 -8.59 -0.55
C ARG A 141 -2.29 -9.28 0.14
N GLY A 142 -3.44 -9.31 -0.51
CA GLY A 142 -4.66 -9.87 0.07
C GLY A 142 -5.21 -9.07 1.26
N ALA A 143 -4.74 -7.85 1.50
CA ALA A 143 -5.12 -7.06 2.68
C ALA A 143 -6.64 -6.83 2.79
N THR A 144 -7.36 -6.73 1.67
CA THR A 144 -8.84 -6.70 1.69
C THR A 144 -9.42 -7.93 2.39
N GLN A 145 -8.88 -9.11 2.12
CA GLN A 145 -9.35 -10.37 2.69
C GLN A 145 -8.92 -10.54 4.14
N VAL A 146 -7.70 -10.11 4.48
CA VAL A 146 -7.18 -10.14 5.86
C VAL A 146 -7.94 -9.18 6.77
N VAL A 147 -8.14 -7.94 6.32
CA VAL A 147 -8.85 -6.90 7.11
C VAL A 147 -10.35 -7.22 7.20
N GLY A 148 -10.94 -7.78 6.15
CA GLY A 148 -12.32 -8.25 6.15
C GLY A 148 -13.32 -7.18 6.60
N ARG A 149 -14.27 -7.54 7.45
CA ARG A 149 -15.36 -6.64 7.88
C ARG A 149 -15.00 -5.78 9.11
N ARG A 150 -13.73 -5.48 9.34
CA ARG A 150 -13.30 -4.62 10.46
C ARG A 150 -14.05 -3.28 10.40
N PRO A 151 -14.68 -2.82 11.51
CA PRO A 151 -15.28 -1.48 11.55
C PRO A 151 -14.26 -0.39 11.20
N GLY A 152 -14.63 0.56 10.35
CA GLY A 152 -13.72 1.59 9.86
C GLY A 152 -12.73 1.12 8.78
N ALA A 153 -12.90 -0.08 8.21
CA ALA A 153 -12.18 -0.51 7.02
C ALA A 153 -12.86 -0.01 5.73
N PHE A 154 -12.06 0.45 4.77
CA PHE A 154 -12.49 0.94 3.47
C PHE A 154 -11.73 0.24 2.35
N HIS A 155 -12.41 -0.71 1.71
CA HIS A 155 -11.86 -1.47 0.60
C HIS A 155 -12.20 -0.84 -0.76
N PHE A 156 -11.17 -0.63 -1.57
CA PHE A 156 -11.27 -0.16 -2.94
C PHE A 156 -10.55 -1.11 -3.89
N ARG A 157 -11.00 -1.16 -5.14
CA ARG A 157 -10.31 -1.86 -6.21
C ARG A 157 -10.01 -0.92 -7.37
N LEU A 158 -8.78 -0.91 -7.84
CA LEU A 158 -8.34 -0.11 -8.98
C LEU A 158 -8.19 -0.98 -10.23
N VAL A 159 -8.85 -0.58 -11.30
CA VAL A 159 -8.84 -1.28 -12.60
C VAL A 159 -8.51 -0.28 -13.72
N ALA A 160 -8.07 -0.78 -14.87
CA ALA A 160 -7.91 0.03 -16.08
C ALA A 160 -7.91 -0.90 -17.30
N ASP A 161 -8.13 -0.36 -18.49
CA ASP A 161 -8.02 -1.15 -19.72
C ASP A 161 -6.58 -1.64 -19.95
N ASP A 162 -6.44 -2.77 -20.64
CA ASP A 162 -5.15 -3.43 -20.87
C ASP A 162 -4.15 -2.56 -21.62
N ALA A 163 -4.61 -1.70 -22.54
CA ALA A 163 -3.72 -0.82 -23.29
C ALA A 163 -3.07 0.21 -22.36
N THR A 164 -3.88 0.90 -21.55
CA THR A 164 -3.40 1.83 -20.52
C THR A 164 -2.48 1.15 -19.53
N ARG A 165 -2.84 -0.05 -19.04
CA ARG A 165 -2.02 -0.79 -18.07
C ARG A 165 -0.68 -1.22 -18.66
N ARG A 166 -0.65 -1.73 -19.91
CA ARG A 166 0.58 -2.09 -20.62
C ARG A 166 1.47 -0.86 -20.83
N GLN A 167 0.91 0.25 -21.28
CA GLN A 167 1.67 1.49 -21.49
C GLN A 167 2.35 1.93 -20.18
N ARG A 168 1.60 2.00 -19.08
CA ARG A 168 2.16 2.38 -17.77
C ARG A 168 3.27 1.45 -17.30
N LEU A 169 3.11 0.14 -17.53
CA LEU A 169 4.14 -0.84 -17.18
C LEU A 169 5.37 -0.73 -18.08
N ALA A 170 5.18 -0.48 -19.38
CA ALA A 170 6.26 -0.26 -20.33
C ALA A 170 7.09 0.98 -19.96
N GLU A 171 6.42 2.08 -19.62
CA GLU A 171 7.05 3.32 -19.17
C GLU A 171 7.80 3.12 -17.85
N PHE A 172 7.17 2.47 -16.86
CA PHE A 172 7.73 2.31 -15.52
C PHE A 172 8.94 1.36 -15.48
N TYR A 173 8.89 0.25 -16.24
CA TYR A 173 9.95 -0.76 -16.25
C TYR A 173 10.88 -0.65 -17.48
N HIS A 174 10.70 0.37 -18.32
CA HIS A 174 11.42 0.54 -19.59
C HIS A 174 11.36 -0.70 -20.49
N LEU A 175 10.18 -1.32 -20.59
CA LEU A 175 9.95 -2.55 -21.36
C LEU A 175 9.51 -2.27 -22.79
N GLY A 176 9.91 -3.14 -23.72
CA GLY A 176 9.33 -3.17 -25.05
C GLY A 176 7.86 -3.62 -25.03
N PRO A 177 7.07 -3.36 -26.09
CA PRO A 177 5.63 -3.67 -26.12
C PRO A 177 5.30 -5.15 -25.82
N LYS A 178 6.06 -6.09 -26.39
CA LYS A 178 5.88 -7.53 -26.16
C LYS A 178 6.17 -7.92 -24.71
N ASP A 179 7.24 -7.37 -24.13
CA ASP A 179 7.62 -7.67 -22.75
C ASP A 179 6.64 -7.07 -21.75
N ALA A 180 6.11 -5.88 -22.03
CA ALA A 180 5.07 -5.25 -21.21
C ALA A 180 3.78 -6.08 -21.19
N GLU A 181 3.36 -6.63 -22.33
CA GLU A 181 2.21 -7.53 -22.42
C GLU A 181 2.44 -8.85 -21.67
N ALA A 182 3.59 -9.49 -21.89
CA ALA A 182 3.95 -10.71 -21.20
C ALA A 182 4.02 -10.50 -19.67
N TYR A 183 4.61 -9.37 -19.24
CA TYR A 183 4.69 -8.98 -17.84
C TYR A 183 3.31 -8.75 -17.23
N LEU A 184 2.43 -8.02 -17.93
CA LEU A 184 1.06 -7.76 -17.47
C LEU A 184 0.30 -9.07 -17.24
N LYS A 185 0.27 -9.94 -18.25
CA LYS A 185 -0.43 -11.23 -18.17
C LYS A 185 0.12 -12.07 -17.03
N ARG A 186 1.44 -12.20 -16.94
CA ARG A 186 2.11 -12.96 -15.86
C ARG A 186 1.74 -12.43 -14.48
N LYS A 187 1.77 -11.10 -14.28
CA LYS A 187 1.48 -10.49 -12.97
C LYS A 187 0.01 -10.59 -12.58
N ASP A 188 -0.91 -10.45 -13.53
CA ASP A 188 -2.34 -10.64 -13.24
C ASP A 188 -2.65 -12.10 -12.89
N THR A 189 -2.09 -13.07 -13.61
CA THR A 189 -2.20 -14.50 -13.27
C THR A 189 -1.64 -14.78 -11.88
N GLN A 190 -0.42 -14.32 -11.57
CA GLN A 190 0.18 -14.50 -10.24
C GLN A 190 -0.69 -13.92 -9.11
N ARG A 191 -1.32 -12.76 -9.34
CA ARG A 191 -2.21 -12.12 -8.35
C ARG A 191 -3.51 -12.90 -8.18
N ALA A 192 -4.08 -13.41 -9.26
CA ALA A 192 -5.26 -14.27 -9.23
C ALA A 192 -4.99 -15.57 -8.48
N ASP A 193 -3.90 -16.26 -8.82
CA ASP A 193 -3.50 -17.51 -8.19
C ASP A 193 -3.20 -17.32 -6.70
N TYR A 194 -2.56 -16.20 -6.32
CA TYR A 194 -2.32 -15.85 -4.92
C TYR A 194 -3.64 -15.69 -4.13
N LEU A 195 -4.61 -14.94 -4.66
CA LEU A 195 -5.91 -14.76 -3.99
C LEU A 195 -6.66 -16.09 -3.85
N LYS A 196 -6.69 -16.89 -4.91
CA LYS A 196 -7.34 -18.20 -4.91
C LYS A 196 -6.67 -19.16 -3.92
N ARG A 197 -5.34 -19.22 -3.92
CA ARG A 197 -4.56 -20.17 -3.10
C ARG A 197 -4.67 -19.88 -1.61
N TYR A 198 -4.64 -18.60 -1.21
CA TYR A 198 -4.50 -18.23 0.21
C TYR A 198 -5.79 -17.72 0.85
N PHE A 199 -6.77 -17.31 0.05
CA PHE A 199 -8.01 -16.71 0.55
C PHE A 199 -9.27 -17.32 -0.05
N GLU A 200 -9.13 -18.32 -0.95
CA GLU A 200 -10.24 -18.90 -1.71
C GLU A 200 -11.08 -17.84 -2.44
N ALA A 201 -10.50 -16.67 -2.69
CA ALA A 201 -11.21 -15.51 -3.21
C ALA A 201 -11.17 -15.48 -4.74
N ASP A 202 -12.33 -15.19 -5.34
CA ASP A 202 -12.42 -14.94 -6.78
C ASP A 202 -11.93 -13.52 -7.10
N PRO A 203 -10.90 -13.34 -7.94
CA PRO A 203 -10.43 -12.02 -8.37
C PRO A 203 -11.49 -11.20 -9.11
N ALA A 204 -12.54 -11.83 -9.65
CA ALA A 204 -13.67 -11.18 -10.31
C ALA A 204 -14.76 -10.72 -9.33
N ASP A 205 -14.78 -11.23 -8.09
CA ASP A 205 -15.75 -10.81 -7.10
C ASP A 205 -15.50 -9.35 -6.71
N THR A 206 -16.58 -8.57 -6.73
CA THR A 206 -16.57 -7.15 -6.40
C THR A 206 -17.22 -6.85 -5.06
N ALA A 207 -17.94 -7.80 -4.47
CA ALA A 207 -18.66 -7.63 -3.21
C ALA A 207 -17.78 -7.19 -2.03
N PRO A 208 -16.48 -7.58 -1.92
CA PRO A 208 -15.61 -7.11 -0.84
C PRO A 208 -15.24 -5.63 -0.91
N TYR A 209 -15.48 -4.94 -2.04
CA TYR A 209 -15.05 -3.56 -2.26
C TYR A 209 -16.21 -2.57 -2.13
N HIS A 210 -15.99 -1.48 -1.39
CA HIS A 210 -16.95 -0.38 -1.31
C HIS A 210 -17.02 0.42 -2.61
N ALA A 211 -15.92 0.44 -3.39
CA ALA A 211 -15.94 0.98 -4.75
C ALA A 211 -14.83 0.36 -5.63
N VAL A 212 -15.14 0.26 -6.92
CA VAL A 212 -14.19 -0.09 -7.98
C VAL A 212 -13.96 1.16 -8.84
N LEU A 213 -12.71 1.64 -8.90
CA LEU A 213 -12.35 2.82 -9.67
C LEU A 213 -11.58 2.42 -10.92
N ASN A 214 -12.10 2.80 -12.09
CA ASN A 214 -11.38 2.68 -13.34
C ASN A 214 -10.42 3.87 -13.50
N THR A 215 -9.12 3.62 -13.40
CA THR A 215 -8.07 4.63 -13.48
C THR A 215 -7.56 4.84 -14.91
N GLY A 216 -8.24 4.33 -15.93
CA GLY A 216 -7.85 4.51 -17.33
C GLY A 216 -7.84 5.99 -17.73
N LEU A 217 -8.88 6.74 -17.33
CA LEU A 217 -9.03 8.17 -17.61
C LEU A 217 -8.85 9.07 -16.39
N LEU A 218 -8.85 8.51 -15.18
CA LEU A 218 -8.65 9.27 -13.95
C LEU A 218 -7.16 9.54 -13.74
N THR A 219 -6.81 10.76 -13.37
CA THR A 219 -5.50 11.03 -12.78
C THR A 219 -5.40 10.33 -11.41
N THR A 220 -4.17 10.08 -10.97
CA THR A 220 -3.91 9.49 -9.65
C THR A 220 -4.49 10.35 -8.53
N ARG A 221 -4.41 11.68 -8.70
CA ARG A 221 -5.00 12.68 -7.80
C ARG A 221 -6.52 12.58 -7.73
N GLN A 222 -7.21 12.53 -8.87
CA GLN A 222 -8.68 12.39 -8.91
C GLN A 222 -9.16 11.11 -8.23
N ALA A 223 -8.51 9.98 -8.50
CA ALA A 223 -8.84 8.71 -7.84
C ALA A 223 -8.61 8.80 -6.31
N ALA A 224 -7.53 9.45 -5.88
CA ALA A 224 -7.25 9.66 -4.46
C ALA A 224 -8.28 10.58 -3.79
N GLU A 225 -8.71 11.65 -4.45
CA GLU A 225 -9.77 12.56 -3.96
C GLU A 225 -11.11 11.84 -3.79
N MET A 226 -11.48 10.99 -4.74
CA MET A 226 -12.69 10.15 -4.63
C MET A 226 -12.61 9.22 -3.41
N ILE A 227 -11.48 8.53 -3.22
CA ILE A 227 -11.26 7.64 -2.07
C ILE A 227 -11.31 8.43 -0.76
N ALA A 228 -10.60 9.56 -0.69
CA ALA A 228 -10.59 10.43 0.48
C ALA A 228 -11.99 10.94 0.82
N GLY A 229 -12.80 11.29 -0.19
CA GLY A 229 -14.19 11.69 -0.04
C GLY A 229 -15.04 10.61 0.65
N VAL A 230 -14.93 9.35 0.19
CA VAL A 230 -15.63 8.21 0.81
C VAL A 230 -15.19 8.01 2.26
N VAL A 231 -13.88 8.01 2.53
CA VAL A 231 -13.33 7.79 3.87
C VAL A 231 -13.75 8.90 4.85
N ARG A 232 -13.74 10.16 4.41
CA ARG A 232 -14.13 11.32 5.22
C ARG A 232 -15.64 11.43 5.45
N GLY A 233 -16.44 11.00 4.48
CA GLY A 233 -17.90 11.06 4.52
C GLY A 233 -18.58 9.88 5.21
N ALA A 234 -17.83 8.83 5.53
CA ALA A 234 -18.37 7.64 6.16
C ALA A 234 -18.93 7.94 7.55
N LYS A 235 -20.22 7.67 7.74
CA LYS A 235 -20.85 7.70 9.06
C LYS A 235 -20.20 6.61 9.91
N GLN A 236 -19.58 7.00 11.01
CA GLN A 236 -19.03 6.04 11.94
C GLN A 236 -20.22 5.37 12.64
N VAL A 237 -20.38 4.09 12.34
CA VAL A 237 -21.41 3.24 12.96
C VAL A 237 -21.08 3.24 14.46
N LYS A 238 -21.98 3.85 15.24
CA LYS A 238 -21.94 3.84 16.70
C LYS A 238 -22.22 2.45 17.24
#